data_AF-A0A7J6KKR9-F1
#
_entry.id   AF-A0A7J6KKR9-F1
#
_cell.length_a   1.000
_cell.length_b   1.000
_cell.length_c   1.000
_cell.angle_alpha   90.00
_cell.angle_beta   90.00
_cell.angle_gamma   90.00
#
_symmetry.space_group_name_H-M   'P 1'
#
loop_
_entity.id
_entity.type
_entity.pdbx_description
1 polymer ?
#
loop_
_entity_poly.entity_id
_entity_poly.type
_entity_poly.pdbx_seq_one_letter_code
_entity_poly.pdbx_strand_id
1 'polypeptide(L)'
;GIRNGNETTKESLVSTASDFLELSPRSVLKWCVEYELERQLSESKRGKHTKTFTPIHDPSYEDFRNKLRSFIKDHSLGTAGTPNLTIKKVTEWVNEYLGLQDDDGYSERTVGGWMHYLGFGLVIVKKTLYIDGHEREDVIADRERLGRQLDELKPKLLTIDDDTLQIQDNPAAEYILISQDEKIHHSNDVQQRY
;
A
#
# COMPACT_ATOMS: atom_id res chain seq x y z
N GLY A 1 31.74 5.92 63.38
CA GLY A 1 32.18 5.69 62.00
C GLY A 1 32.10 4.22 61.69
N ILE A 2 31.09 3.80 60.91
CA ILE A 2 30.99 2.45 60.33
C ILE A 2 30.19 2.63 59.01
N ARG A 3 30.85 3.04 57.93
CA ARG A 3 30.26 3.06 56.57
C ARG A 3 31.21 2.63 55.44
N ASN A 4 32.50 2.43 55.71
CA ASN A 4 33.51 2.23 54.65
C ASN A 4 33.73 0.76 54.22
N GLY A 5 33.03 -0.22 54.81
CA GLY A 5 33.27 -1.65 54.51
C GLY A 5 32.43 -2.24 53.37
N ASN A 6 31.29 -1.61 53.03
CA ASN A 6 30.34 -2.10 52.03
C ASN A 6 30.54 -1.48 50.64
N GLU A 7 31.17 -0.31 50.56
CA GLU A 7 31.43 0.37 49.28
C GLU A 7 32.55 -0.33 48.50
N THR A 8 33.61 -0.75 49.19
CA THR A 8 34.77 -1.42 48.56
C THR A 8 34.41 -2.78 47.95
N THR A 9 33.46 -3.50 48.57
CA THR A 9 32.96 -4.78 48.06
C THR A 9 32.05 -4.61 46.85
N LYS A 10 31.19 -3.58 46.86
CA LYS A 10 30.32 -3.26 45.72
C LYS A 10 31.13 -2.78 44.51
N GLU A 11 32.15 -1.95 44.72
CA GLU A 11 33.07 -1.50 43.66
C GLU A 11 33.87 -2.65 43.05
N SER A 12 34.37 -3.57 43.89
CA SER A 12 35.07 -4.77 43.42
C SER A 12 34.17 -5.66 42.56
N LEU A 13 32.93 -5.89 42.99
CA LEU A 13 31.96 -6.71 42.22
C LEU A 13 31.58 -6.04 40.90
N VAL A 14 31.39 -4.72 40.91
CA VAL A 14 31.11 -3.94 39.69
C VAL A 14 32.28 -4.05 38.71
N SER A 15 33.52 -3.95 39.17
CA SER A 15 34.70 -4.11 38.31
C SER A 15 34.79 -5.51 37.71
N THR A 16 34.65 -6.56 38.52
CA THR A 16 34.68 -7.94 38.02
C THR A 16 33.58 -8.24 37.01
N ALA A 17 32.35 -7.76 37.25
CA ALA A 17 31.25 -7.92 36.31
C ALA A 17 31.43 -7.07 35.05
N SER A 18 32.05 -5.89 35.17
CA SER A 18 32.41 -5.03 34.04
C SER A 18 33.37 -5.73 33.08
N ASP A 19 34.41 -6.34 33.64
CA ASP A 19 35.43 -7.06 32.87
C ASP A 19 34.85 -8.32 32.23
N PHE A 20 34.01 -9.07 32.97
CA PHE A 20 33.38 -10.29 32.46
C PHE A 20 32.37 -10.04 31.34
N LEU A 21 31.63 -8.93 31.40
CA LEU A 21 30.59 -8.59 30.43
C LEU A 21 31.11 -7.70 29.29
N GLU A 22 32.37 -7.28 29.32
CA GLU A 22 32.96 -6.29 28.41
C GLU A 22 32.14 -4.97 28.34
N LEU A 23 31.54 -4.60 29.47
CA LEU A 23 30.72 -3.40 29.59
C LEU A 23 31.47 -2.31 30.34
N SER A 24 30.97 -1.08 30.28
CA SER A 24 31.51 0.00 31.11
C SER A 24 31.11 -0.22 32.59
N PRO A 25 31.97 0.13 33.57
CA PRO A 25 31.64 0.00 34.99
C PRO A 25 30.38 0.78 35.38
N ARG A 26 30.12 1.89 34.69
CA ARG A 26 28.90 2.70 34.86
C ARG A 26 27.63 1.96 34.44
N SER A 27 27.70 1.15 33.39
CA SER A 27 26.56 0.35 32.92
C SER A 27 26.19 -0.72 33.95
N VAL A 28 27.19 -1.41 34.48
CA VAL A 28 27.02 -2.44 35.52
C VAL A 28 26.49 -1.83 36.80
N LEU A 29 27.06 -0.70 37.24
CA LEU A 29 26.57 0.02 38.42
C LEU A 29 25.10 0.44 38.26
N LYS A 30 24.73 0.94 37.08
CA LYS A 30 23.34 1.29 36.75
C LYS A 30 22.41 0.08 36.87
N TRP A 31 22.78 -1.08 36.31
CA TRP A 31 22.00 -2.31 36.45
C TRP A 31 21.89 -2.78 37.90
N CYS A 32 22.95 -2.68 38.70
CA CYS A 32 22.89 -3.01 40.11
C CYS A 32 21.90 -2.11 40.86
N VAL A 33 21.91 -0.80 40.58
CA VAL A 33 20.97 0.16 41.18
C VAL A 33 19.53 -0.10 40.73
N GLU A 34 19.30 -0.34 39.44
CA GLU A 34 17.98 -0.69 38.90
C GLU A 34 17.44 -1.98 39.54
N TYR A 35 18.29 -3.00 39.66
CA TYR A 35 17.91 -4.27 40.26
C TYR A 35 17.68 -4.17 41.79
N GLU A 36 18.44 -3.34 42.50
CA GLU A 36 18.21 -3.07 43.93
C GLU A 36 16.85 -2.39 44.16
N LEU A 37 16.44 -1.50 43.26
CA LEU A 37 15.19 -0.74 43.36
C LEU A 37 13.96 -1.55 42.90
N GLU A 38 14.05 -2.18 41.74
CA GLU A 38 12.89 -2.76 41.04
C GLU A 38 12.88 -4.29 41.04
N ARG A 39 13.95 -4.93 41.54
CA ARG A 39 14.16 -6.40 41.51
C ARG A 39 14.12 -7.00 40.10
N GLN A 40 14.26 -6.18 39.07
CA GLN A 40 14.25 -6.56 37.66
C GLN A 40 15.29 -5.75 36.88
N LEU A 41 15.85 -6.34 35.81
CA LEU A 41 16.70 -5.62 34.88
C LEU A 41 15.81 -5.03 33.78
N SER A 42 15.92 -3.74 33.53
CA SER A 42 15.16 -3.07 32.47
C SER A 42 15.56 -3.60 31.10
N GLU A 43 14.59 -4.09 30.33
CA GLU A 43 14.82 -4.42 28.92
C GLU A 43 15.25 -3.18 28.13
N SER A 44 16.24 -3.35 27.25
CA SER A 44 16.74 -2.27 26.40
C SER A 44 15.61 -1.73 25.52
N LYS A 45 15.28 -0.44 25.69
CA LYS A 45 14.39 0.31 24.79
C LYS A 45 15.13 0.92 23.60
N ARG A 46 16.42 0.63 23.38
CA ARG A 46 17.16 1.13 22.21
C ARG A 46 16.46 0.65 20.93
N GLY A 47 16.05 1.60 20.08
CA GLY A 47 15.26 1.34 18.87
C GLY A 47 13.76 1.68 18.99
N LYS A 48 13.21 1.86 20.21
CA LYS A 48 11.88 2.44 20.40
C LYS A 48 12.00 3.96 20.47
N HIS A 49 11.99 4.62 19.32
CA HIS A 49 11.83 6.07 19.28
C HIS A 49 10.40 6.46 19.65
N THR A 50 10.17 6.76 20.93
CA THR A 50 8.89 7.19 21.54
C THR A 50 8.37 8.56 21.06
N LYS A 51 8.93 9.16 20.02
CA LYS A 51 8.55 10.53 19.63
C LYS A 51 7.28 10.62 18.78
N THR A 52 6.73 9.49 18.33
CA THR A 52 5.49 9.48 17.56
C THR A 52 4.52 8.50 18.21
N PHE A 53 3.58 9.04 18.97
CA PHE A 53 2.46 8.27 19.50
C PHE A 53 1.74 7.54 18.35
N THR A 54 1.60 6.22 18.48
CA THR A 54 1.05 5.36 17.43
C THR A 54 -0.05 4.48 18.03
N PRO A 55 -1.34 4.78 17.75
CA PRO A 55 -2.49 4.06 18.32
C PRO A 55 -2.43 2.54 18.11
N ILE A 56 -1.81 2.07 17.03
CA ILE A 56 -1.81 0.64 16.68
C ILE A 56 -1.07 -0.25 17.70
N HIS A 57 -0.12 0.31 18.44
CA HIS A 57 0.71 -0.43 19.40
C HIS A 57 0.23 -0.26 20.84
N ASP A 58 -0.75 0.61 21.06
CA ASP A 58 -1.28 0.90 22.39
C ASP A 58 -2.46 -0.06 22.70
N PRO A 59 -2.37 -0.85 23.78
CA PRO A 59 -3.46 -1.72 24.21
C PRO A 59 -4.78 -0.99 24.43
N SER A 60 -4.76 0.28 24.84
CA SER A 60 -5.97 1.09 25.08
C SER A 60 -6.77 1.40 23.80
N TYR A 61 -6.18 1.22 22.62
CA TYR A 61 -6.80 1.47 21.32
C TYR A 61 -7.26 0.17 20.62
N GLU A 62 -7.70 -0.83 21.39
CA GLU A 62 -8.27 -2.07 20.82
C GLU A 62 -9.52 -1.79 19.97
N ASP A 63 -10.39 -0.89 20.41
CA ASP A 63 -11.60 -0.51 19.66
C ASP A 63 -11.27 0.10 18.30
N PHE A 64 -10.25 0.96 18.25
CA PHE A 64 -9.75 1.52 17.00
C PHE A 64 -9.24 0.40 16.05
N ARG A 65 -8.46 -0.55 16.57
CA ARG A 65 -7.95 -1.68 15.78
C ARG A 65 -9.09 -2.53 15.21
N ASN A 66 -10.13 -2.76 16.00
CA ASN A 66 -11.32 -3.51 15.56
C ASN A 66 -12.14 -2.75 14.52
N LYS A 67 -12.28 -1.42 14.67
CA LYS A 67 -12.93 -0.56 13.68
C LYS A 67 -12.15 -0.52 12.37
N LEU A 68 -10.83 -0.38 12.42
CA LEU A 68 -9.97 -0.42 11.24
C LEU A 68 -10.06 -1.77 10.52
N ARG A 69 -10.02 -2.89 11.26
CA ARG A 69 -10.23 -4.24 10.67
C ARG A 69 -11.58 -4.38 10.00
N SER A 70 -12.64 -3.88 10.63
CA SER A 70 -14.00 -3.95 10.09
C SER A 70 -14.11 -3.11 8.82
N PHE A 71 -13.63 -1.87 8.86
CA PHE A 71 -13.58 -0.98 7.69
C PHE A 71 -12.86 -1.64 6.51
N ILE A 72 -11.68 -2.22 6.74
CA ILE A 72 -10.92 -2.89 5.69
C ILE A 72 -11.73 -4.05 5.09
N LYS A 73 -12.33 -4.91 5.91
CA LYS A 73 -13.13 -6.06 5.44
C LYS A 73 -14.37 -5.64 4.66
N ASP A 74 -15.05 -4.61 5.11
CA ASP A 74 -16.29 -4.12 4.50
C ASP A 74 -16.03 -3.45 3.15
N HIS A 75 -14.82 -2.90 2.93
CA HIS A 75 -14.47 -2.12 1.75
C HIS A 75 -13.41 -2.79 0.85
N SER A 76 -12.85 -3.94 1.24
CA SER A 76 -11.80 -4.63 0.47
C SER A 76 -12.32 -5.26 -0.82
N LEU A 77 -13.60 -5.64 -0.89
CA LEU A 77 -14.18 -6.28 -2.06
C LEU A 77 -15.06 -5.28 -2.81
N GLY A 78 -14.76 -5.04 -4.08
CA GLY A 78 -15.65 -4.34 -5.00
C GLY A 78 -16.80 -5.22 -5.51
N THR A 79 -17.69 -4.63 -6.31
CA THR A 79 -18.91 -5.25 -6.88
C THR A 79 -18.67 -6.54 -7.67
N ALA A 80 -17.42 -6.80 -8.11
CA ALA A 80 -17.02 -7.99 -8.87
C ALA A 80 -15.92 -8.82 -8.18
N GLY A 81 -15.74 -8.66 -6.85
CA GLY A 81 -14.65 -9.32 -6.12
C GLY A 81 -13.27 -8.75 -6.43
N THR A 82 -13.19 -7.66 -7.19
CA THR A 82 -11.95 -6.95 -7.44
C THR A 82 -11.55 -6.13 -6.22
N PRO A 83 -10.26 -6.10 -5.89
CA PRO A 83 -9.76 -5.27 -4.81
C PRO A 83 -9.96 -3.78 -5.13
N ASN A 84 -10.79 -3.08 -4.34
CA ASN A 84 -11.22 -1.69 -4.55
C ASN A 84 -10.84 -0.70 -3.42
N LEU A 85 -10.24 -1.22 -2.35
CA LEU A 85 -9.73 -0.35 -1.30
C LEU A 85 -8.42 0.27 -1.80
N THR A 86 -7.94 1.37 -1.24
CA THR A 86 -6.59 1.87 -1.55
C THR A 86 -5.95 2.31 -0.25
N ILE A 87 -4.61 2.35 -0.18
CA ILE A 87 -3.93 2.82 1.04
C ILE A 87 -4.36 4.26 1.34
N LYS A 88 -4.55 5.05 0.29
CA LYS A 88 -5.05 6.41 0.36
C LYS A 88 -6.42 6.46 1.05
N LYS A 89 -7.40 5.67 0.60
CA LYS A 89 -8.74 5.61 1.21
C LYS A 89 -8.69 5.17 2.68
N VAL A 90 -7.83 4.20 3.01
CA VAL A 90 -7.65 3.77 4.41
C VAL A 90 -7.02 4.88 5.24
N THR A 91 -6.05 5.61 4.68
CA THR A 91 -5.37 6.72 5.35
C THR A 91 -6.31 7.90 5.59
N GLU A 92 -7.12 8.26 4.59
CA GLU A 92 -8.19 9.25 4.70
C GLU A 92 -9.16 8.87 5.81
N TRP A 93 -9.65 7.63 5.82
CA TRP A 93 -10.54 7.14 6.88
C TRP A 93 -9.89 7.15 8.27
N VAL A 94 -8.63 6.74 8.38
CA VAL A 94 -7.89 6.75 9.67
C VAL A 94 -7.77 8.17 10.20
N ASN A 95 -7.37 9.12 9.35
CA ASN A 95 -7.18 10.51 9.76
C ASN A 95 -8.54 11.15 10.11
N GLU A 96 -9.60 10.88 9.36
CA GLU A 96 -10.95 11.33 9.67
C GLU A 96 -11.46 10.74 11.00
N TYR A 97 -11.29 9.43 11.21
CA TYR A 97 -11.72 8.75 12.43
C TYR A 97 -11.00 9.28 13.69
N LEU A 98 -9.72 9.65 13.55
CA LEU A 98 -8.91 10.21 14.63
C LEU A 98 -9.03 11.74 14.75
N GLY A 99 -9.79 12.39 13.86
CA GLY A 99 -9.95 13.85 13.84
C GLY A 99 -8.67 14.62 13.50
N LEU A 100 -7.74 14.00 12.78
CA LEU A 100 -6.48 14.60 12.37
C LEU A 100 -6.65 15.41 11.08
N GLN A 101 -6.02 16.58 11.02
CA GLN A 101 -6.02 17.47 9.85
C GLN A 101 -4.69 17.39 9.11
N ASP A 102 -4.66 17.84 7.85
CA ASP A 102 -3.61 17.61 6.83
C ASP A 102 -2.16 17.49 7.35
N ASP A 103 -1.67 18.44 8.15
CA ASP A 103 -0.28 18.46 8.63
C ASP A 103 0.00 17.50 9.81
N ASP A 104 -1.04 17.12 10.56
CA ASP A 104 -0.97 16.18 11.70
C ASP A 104 -1.41 14.76 11.32
N GLY A 105 -1.82 14.56 10.08
CA GLY A 105 -2.30 13.29 9.55
C GLY A 105 -1.21 12.22 9.45
N TYR A 106 -1.60 10.97 9.63
CA TYR A 106 -0.70 9.85 9.36
C TYR A 106 -0.50 9.70 7.85
N SER A 107 0.75 9.46 7.46
CA SER A 107 1.09 9.18 6.07
C SER A 107 0.59 7.79 5.64
N GLU A 108 0.38 7.60 4.33
CA GLU A 108 0.08 6.31 3.71
C GLU A 108 1.09 5.22 4.11
N ARG A 109 2.37 5.59 4.25
CA ARG A 109 3.42 4.68 4.70
C ARG A 109 3.18 4.18 6.12
N THR A 110 2.80 5.07 7.02
CA THR A 110 2.53 4.74 8.43
C THR A 110 1.32 3.82 8.52
N VAL A 111 0.22 4.18 7.85
CA VAL A 111 -1.00 3.38 7.83
C VAL A 111 -0.79 2.03 7.14
N GLY A 112 0.02 1.97 6.08
CA GLY A 112 0.42 0.71 5.45
C GLY A 112 1.19 -0.21 6.39
N GLY A 113 2.08 0.36 7.21
CA GLY A 113 2.74 -0.38 8.30
C GLY A 113 1.75 -0.93 9.33
N TRP A 114 0.70 -0.18 9.66
CA TRP A 114 -0.35 -0.63 10.57
C TRP A 114 -1.18 -1.76 9.97
N MET A 115 -1.51 -1.68 8.68
CA MET A 115 -2.23 -2.75 7.99
C MET A 115 -1.44 -4.06 8.01
N HIS A 116 -0.13 -3.99 7.77
CA HIS A 116 0.76 -5.14 7.93
C HIS A 116 0.77 -5.69 9.36
N TYR A 117 0.85 -4.82 10.37
CA TYR A 117 0.78 -5.21 11.77
C TYR A 117 -0.55 -5.90 12.12
N LEU A 118 -1.65 -5.49 11.51
CA LEU A 118 -2.97 -6.09 11.67
C LEU A 118 -3.16 -7.39 10.87
N GLY A 119 -2.17 -7.82 10.08
CA GLY A 119 -2.19 -9.06 9.31
C GLY A 119 -2.68 -8.92 7.86
N PHE A 120 -2.80 -7.69 7.35
CA PHE A 120 -3.17 -7.44 5.95
C PHE A 120 -1.94 -7.34 5.04
N GLY A 121 -2.08 -7.79 3.80
CA GLY A 121 -1.05 -7.74 2.77
C GLY A 121 -1.26 -6.60 1.78
N LEU A 122 -0.18 -5.89 1.43
CA LEU A 122 -0.16 -4.88 0.36
C LEU A 122 0.21 -5.56 -0.95
N VAL A 123 -0.74 -5.66 -1.88
CA VAL A 123 -0.46 -6.18 -3.22
C VAL A 123 -0.30 -5.01 -4.18
N ILE A 124 0.90 -4.84 -4.71
CA ILE A 124 1.14 -3.90 -5.80
C ILE A 124 0.72 -4.60 -7.09
N VAL A 125 -0.48 -4.30 -7.58
CA VAL A 125 -0.92 -4.76 -8.91
C VAL A 125 -0.13 -3.99 -9.96
N LYS A 126 0.97 -4.57 -10.45
CA LYS A 126 1.62 -4.07 -11.67
C LYS A 126 0.67 -4.32 -12.84
N LYS A 127 0.43 -3.31 -13.68
CA LYS A 127 -0.30 -3.37 -14.97
C LYS A 127 0.44 -4.24 -16.01
N THR A 128 1.01 -5.38 -15.62
CA THR A 128 1.68 -6.32 -16.53
C THR A 128 0.73 -7.42 -17.00
N LEU A 129 -0.46 -7.53 -16.42
CA LEU A 129 -1.52 -8.42 -16.91
C LEU A 129 -2.56 -7.59 -17.65
N TYR A 130 -2.36 -7.44 -18.96
CA TYR A 130 -3.39 -6.93 -19.86
C TYR A 130 -4.47 -8.01 -19.95
N ILE A 131 -5.59 -7.82 -19.26
CA ILE A 131 -6.77 -8.65 -19.49
C ILE A 131 -7.38 -8.11 -20.77
N ASP A 132 -7.20 -8.87 -21.85
CA ASP A 132 -7.62 -8.42 -23.16
C ASP A 132 -9.15 -8.31 -23.21
N GLY A 133 -9.68 -7.08 -23.19
CA GLY A 133 -11.11 -6.82 -23.21
C GLY A 133 -11.79 -7.21 -24.53
N HIS A 134 -11.02 -7.64 -25.52
CA HIS A 134 -11.49 -8.09 -26.83
C HIS A 134 -12.37 -9.34 -26.75
N GLU A 135 -12.28 -10.15 -25.69
CA GLU A 135 -13.07 -11.38 -25.54
C GLU A 135 -14.34 -11.23 -24.67
N ARG A 136 -14.67 -10.02 -24.18
CA ARG A 136 -15.91 -9.84 -23.42
C ARG A 136 -17.12 -10.03 -24.35
N GLU A 137 -18.16 -10.71 -23.85
CA GLU A 137 -19.35 -11.03 -24.66
C GLU A 137 -20.03 -9.79 -25.26
N ASP A 138 -20.05 -8.66 -24.53
CA ASP A 138 -20.60 -7.39 -25.01
C ASP A 138 -19.77 -6.81 -26.17
N VAL A 139 -18.45 -6.92 -26.09
CA VAL A 139 -17.50 -6.44 -27.12
C VAL A 139 -17.56 -7.32 -28.37
N ILE A 140 -17.66 -8.64 -28.19
CA ILE A 140 -17.82 -9.58 -29.30
C ILE A 140 -19.14 -9.29 -30.03
N ALA A 141 -20.24 -9.15 -29.30
CA ALA A 141 -21.55 -8.84 -29.88
C ALA A 141 -21.56 -7.49 -30.62
N ASP A 142 -20.87 -6.48 -30.08
CA ASP A 142 -20.72 -5.17 -30.72
C ASP A 142 -19.92 -5.28 -32.04
N ARG A 143 -18.81 -6.04 -32.02
CA ARG A 143 -17.96 -6.30 -33.19
C ARG A 143 -18.71 -7.06 -34.28
N GLU A 144 -19.48 -8.08 -33.91
CA GLU A 144 -20.31 -8.84 -34.83
C GLU A 144 -21.44 -7.99 -35.43
N ARG A 145 -22.02 -7.07 -34.64
CA ARG A 145 -22.99 -6.10 -35.15
C ARG A 145 -22.35 -5.17 -36.17
N LEU A 146 -21.19 -4.58 -35.84
CA LEU A 146 -20.48 -3.67 -36.73
C LEU A 146 -20.00 -4.37 -38.01
N GLY A 147 -19.49 -5.61 -37.90
CA GLY A 147 -19.07 -6.40 -39.04
C GLY A 147 -20.19 -6.62 -40.06
N ARG A 148 -21.40 -6.97 -39.58
CA ARG A 148 -22.59 -7.11 -40.44
C ARG A 148 -22.95 -5.81 -41.15
N GLN A 149 -22.93 -4.69 -40.44
CA GLN A 149 -23.21 -3.37 -41.03
C GLN A 149 -22.16 -3.00 -42.09
N LEU A 150 -20.89 -3.32 -41.84
CA LEU A 150 -19.82 -3.07 -42.79
C LEU A 150 -19.94 -3.97 -44.03
N ASP A 151 -20.30 -5.25 -43.89
CA ASP A 151 -20.49 -6.16 -45.02
C ASP A 151 -21.62 -5.71 -45.94
N GLU A 152 -22.71 -5.16 -45.38
CA GLU A 152 -23.82 -4.58 -46.16
C GLU A 152 -23.39 -3.32 -46.93
N LEU A 153 -22.52 -2.50 -46.33
CA LEU A 153 -22.05 -1.25 -46.93
C LEU A 153 -20.88 -1.46 -47.89
N LYS A 154 -20.09 -2.53 -47.73
CA LYS A 154 -18.86 -2.81 -48.47
C LYS A 154 -18.99 -2.69 -50.00
N PRO A 155 -20.06 -3.20 -50.65
CA PRO A 155 -20.23 -3.06 -52.11
C PRO A 155 -20.46 -1.62 -52.57
N LYS A 156 -20.92 -0.75 -51.65
CA LYS A 156 -21.21 0.67 -51.88
C LYS A 156 -20.10 1.60 -51.38
N LEU A 157 -18.99 1.05 -50.90
CA LEU A 157 -17.86 1.84 -50.48
C LEU A 157 -16.97 2.18 -51.68
N LEU A 158 -16.40 3.37 -51.64
CA LEU A 158 -15.27 3.72 -52.47
C LEU A 158 -14.04 2.91 -51.99
N THR A 159 -13.50 2.09 -52.87
CA THR A 159 -12.26 1.35 -52.57
C THR A 159 -11.07 2.18 -53.02
N ILE A 160 -10.10 2.35 -52.14
CA ILE A 160 -8.80 2.93 -52.49
C ILE A 160 -7.82 1.76 -52.58
N ASP A 161 -7.01 1.74 -53.63
CA ASP A 161 -5.95 0.76 -53.77
C ASP A 161 -4.86 1.00 -52.72
N ASP A 162 -4.56 0.00 -51.89
CA ASP A 162 -3.67 0.16 -50.73
C ASP A 162 -2.21 0.46 -51.14
N ASP A 163 -1.78 0.03 -52.32
CA ASP A 163 -0.38 0.18 -52.78
C ASP A 163 -0.15 1.51 -53.52
N THR A 164 -1.10 1.90 -54.35
CA THR A 164 -0.99 3.09 -55.21
C THR A 164 -1.73 4.30 -54.66
N LEU A 165 -2.58 4.11 -53.65
CA LEU A 165 -3.47 5.11 -53.05
C LEU A 165 -4.41 5.77 -54.08
N GLN A 166 -4.65 5.08 -55.20
CA GLN A 166 -5.57 5.54 -56.24
C GLN A 166 -6.98 5.04 -55.95
N ILE A 167 -7.95 5.89 -56.22
CA ILE A 167 -9.36 5.54 -56.10
C ILE A 167 -9.68 4.49 -57.18
N GLN A 168 -10.14 3.32 -56.77
CA GLN A 168 -10.66 2.32 -57.68
C GLN A 168 -12.10 2.71 -58.05
N ASP A 169 -12.34 2.86 -59.35
CA ASP A 169 -13.62 3.35 -59.85
C ASP A 169 -14.73 2.32 -59.59
N ASN A 170 -15.59 2.59 -58.61
CA ASN A 170 -16.75 1.78 -58.27
C ASN A 170 -18.02 2.58 -58.60
N PRO A 171 -18.73 2.29 -59.70
CA PRO A 171 -19.91 3.03 -60.12
C PRO A 171 -21.11 2.86 -59.16
N ALA A 172 -21.05 1.90 -58.24
CA ALA A 172 -22.03 1.69 -57.17
C ALA A 172 -21.59 2.32 -55.82
N ALA A 173 -20.45 3.02 -55.78
CA ALA A 173 -19.97 3.67 -54.56
C ALA A 173 -20.82 4.89 -54.22
N GLU A 174 -21.40 4.87 -53.02
CA GLU A 174 -22.23 5.93 -52.46
C GLU A 174 -21.59 6.53 -51.20
N TYR A 175 -20.69 5.79 -50.54
CA TYR A 175 -20.13 6.14 -49.25
C TYR A 175 -18.60 6.06 -49.23
N ILE A 176 -17.97 6.89 -48.40
CA ILE A 176 -16.53 6.86 -48.11
C ILE A 176 -16.36 6.43 -46.66
N LEU A 177 -15.56 5.39 -46.42
CA LEU A 177 -15.22 4.96 -45.06
C LEU A 177 -14.14 5.88 -44.49
N ILE A 178 -14.46 6.57 -43.41
CA ILE A 178 -13.51 7.38 -42.65
C ILE A 178 -13.27 6.65 -41.33
N SER A 179 -12.10 6.01 -41.19
CA SER A 179 -11.66 5.45 -39.91
C SER A 179 -10.92 6.51 -39.11
N GLN A 180 -11.36 6.78 -37.88
CA GLN A 180 -10.56 7.53 -36.91
C GLN A 180 -9.75 6.53 -36.09
N ASP A 181 -8.43 6.61 -36.20
CA ASP A 181 -7.53 5.94 -35.26
C ASP A 181 -7.47 6.78 -33.98
N GLU A 182 -8.13 6.32 -32.92
CA GLU A 182 -8.06 6.97 -31.62
C GLU A 182 -6.64 6.81 -31.05
N LYS A 183 -5.80 7.83 -31.26
CA LYS A 183 -4.52 7.95 -30.56
C LYS A 183 -4.77 7.99 -29.05
N ILE A 184 -4.41 6.92 -28.34
CA ILE A 184 -4.46 6.84 -26.89
C ILE A 184 -3.34 7.68 -26.29
N HIS A 185 -3.53 9.00 -26.19
CA HIS A 185 -2.69 9.84 -25.37
C HIS A 185 -3.09 9.64 -23.89
N HIS A 186 -2.15 9.13 -23.07
CA HIS A 186 -2.17 9.00 -21.59
C HIS A 186 -2.69 7.70 -20.94
N SER A 187 -2.18 6.52 -21.31
CA SER A 187 -2.38 5.29 -20.51
C SER A 187 -1.49 5.12 -19.26
N ASN A 188 -0.74 6.16 -18.86
CA ASN A 188 0.32 6.05 -17.85
C ASN A 188 0.00 6.59 -16.44
N ASP A 189 -1.28 6.67 -16.03
CA ASP A 189 -1.56 6.89 -14.61
C ASP A 189 -1.58 5.55 -13.85
N VAL A 190 -0.57 5.36 -12.99
CA VAL A 190 -0.36 4.15 -12.20
C VAL A 190 -1.01 4.38 -10.83
N GLN A 191 -2.25 3.91 -10.65
CA GLN A 191 -2.91 3.95 -9.35
C GLN A 191 -2.69 2.63 -8.59
N GLN A 192 -2.28 2.73 -7.32
CA GLN A 192 -2.17 1.60 -6.38
C GLN A 192 -3.56 1.24 -5.82
N ARG A 193 -3.92 -0.06 -5.79
CA ARG A 193 -5.23 -0.58 -5.35
C ARG A 193 -5.09 -1.81 -4.40
N TYR A 194 -6.06 -2.05 -3.53
CA TYR A 194 -6.13 -3.06 -2.44
C TYR A 194 -7.35 -3.93 -2.51
#